data_AF-A0A6N3A7H7-F1
#
_entry.id   AF-A0A6N3A7H7-F1
#
_cell.length_a   1.000
_cell.length_b   1.000
_cell.length_c   1.000
_cell.angle_alpha   90.00
_cell.angle_beta   90.00
_cell.angle_gamma   90.00
#
_symmetry.space_group_name_H-M   'P 1'
#
loop_
_entity.id
_entity.type
_entity.pdbx_description
1 polymer ?
#
loop_
_entity_poly.entity_id
_entity_poly.type
_entity_poly.pdbx_seq_one_letter_code
_entity_poly.pdbx_strand_id
1 'polypeptide(L)'
;MKRTVIFTDIALVPTFVLTFYSGIKLHVAGHGTSHEVWHNFALFHIITSLLFLAVCIMHIRSHAAWYKGLFQKGLGKKSRITLWTTVAFILATSTGIVLLGVEGANSGIGMWHYRIGLTSSALMLIHISKRFIPLCSSLRKKH
;
A
#
# COMPACT_ATOMS: atom_id res chain seq x y z
N MET A 1 17.52 1.93 15.56
CA MET A 1 16.73 1.70 14.33
C MET A 1 17.58 2.12 13.14
N LYS A 2 17.74 1.27 12.12
CA LYS A 2 18.62 1.59 10.96
C LYS A 2 18.06 2.80 10.20
N ARG A 3 18.92 3.72 9.74
CA ARG A 3 18.51 4.94 9.00
C ARG A 3 17.59 4.64 7.81
N THR A 4 17.83 3.52 7.13
CA THR A 4 17.04 3.05 5.99
C THR A 4 15.57 2.79 6.33
N VAL A 5 15.28 2.28 7.54
CA VAL A 5 13.90 2.01 8.01
C VAL A 5 13.14 3.32 8.17
N ILE A 6 13.77 4.31 8.81
CA ILE A 6 13.18 5.64 9.01
C ILE A 6 12.89 6.31 7.67
N PHE A 7 13.84 6.23 6.73
CA PHE A 7 13.68 6.79 5.40
C PHE A 7 12.51 6.14 4.65
N THR A 8 12.43 4.81 4.63
CA THR A 8 11.33 4.10 3.96
C THR A 8 9.99 4.41 4.63
N ASP A 9 9.92 4.48 5.95
CA ASP A 9 8.68 4.75 6.67
C ASP A 9 8.15 6.17 6.38
N ILE A 10 9.05 7.17 6.30
CA ILE A 10 8.68 8.53 5.92
C ILE A 10 8.23 8.58 4.46
N ALA A 11 8.93 7.91 3.55
CA ALA A 11 8.60 7.90 2.13
C ALA A 11 7.31 7.14 1.80
N LEU A 12 6.95 6.12 2.60
CA LEU A 12 5.73 5.33 2.43
C LEU A 12 4.46 6.16 2.63
N VAL A 13 4.46 7.11 3.57
CA VAL A 13 3.27 7.91 3.88
C VAL A 13 2.80 8.75 2.68
N PRO A 14 3.61 9.64 2.07
CA PRO A 14 3.16 10.45 0.95
C PRO A 14 2.85 9.61 -0.29
N THR A 15 3.65 8.57 -0.56
CA THR A 15 3.42 7.70 -1.72
C THR A 15 2.14 6.86 -1.58
N PHE A 16 1.82 6.41 -0.37
CA PHE A 16 0.54 5.80 -0.04
C PHE A 16 -0.63 6.78 -0.26
N VAL A 17 -0.53 8.00 0.27
CA VAL A 17 -1.59 9.02 0.13
C VAL A 17 -1.87 9.33 -1.34
N LEU A 18 -0.82 9.53 -2.14
CA LEU A 18 -0.96 9.80 -3.58
C LEU A 18 -1.57 8.61 -4.33
N THR A 19 -1.14 7.39 -4.03
CA THR A 19 -1.67 6.16 -4.63
C THR A 19 -3.15 5.97 -4.28
N PHE A 20 -3.51 6.14 -3.01
CA PHE A 20 -4.90 6.01 -2.56
C PHE A 20 -5.79 7.08 -3.20
N TYR A 21 -5.38 8.35 -3.12
CA TYR A 21 -6.14 9.47 -3.68
C TYR A 21 -6.38 9.31 -5.18
N SER A 22 -5.32 8.99 -5.94
CA SER A 22 -5.42 8.76 -7.37
C SER A 22 -6.30 7.56 -7.72
N GLY A 23 -6.29 6.49 -6.91
CA GLY A 23 -7.16 5.33 -7.09
C GLY A 23 -8.64 5.68 -6.91
N ILE A 24 -8.98 6.48 -5.89
CA ILE A 24 -10.36 6.98 -5.69
C ILE A 24 -10.78 7.85 -6.88
N LYS A 25 -9.93 8.80 -7.30
CA LYS A 25 -10.23 9.70 -8.41
C LYS A 25 -10.37 8.96 -9.74
N LEU A 26 -9.53 7.96 -10.01
CA LEU A 26 -9.62 7.11 -11.18
C LEU A 26 -10.95 6.34 -11.21
N HIS A 27 -11.37 5.78 -10.08
CA HIS A 27 -12.65 5.09 -9.98
C HIS A 27 -13.84 6.04 -10.23
N VAL A 28 -13.82 7.23 -9.61
CA VAL A 28 -14.86 8.25 -9.83
C VAL A 28 -14.88 8.72 -11.29
N ALA A 29 -13.70 8.97 -11.88
CA ALA A 29 -13.57 9.37 -13.29
C ALA A 29 -14.08 8.29 -14.25
N GLY A 30 -13.98 7.01 -13.87
CA GLY A 30 -14.53 5.89 -14.64
C GLY A 30 -16.06 5.92 -14.78
N HIS A 31 -16.78 6.63 -13.90
CA HIS A 31 -18.22 6.86 -14.02
C HIS A 31 -18.57 8.16 -14.77
N GLY A 32 -17.57 8.99 -15.08
CA GLY A 32 -17.75 10.23 -15.82
C GLY A 32 -17.78 10.03 -17.33
N THR A 33 -18.03 11.12 -18.06
CA THR A 33 -18.04 11.14 -19.53
C THR A 33 -16.70 11.55 -20.15
N SER A 34 -15.76 12.07 -19.35
CA SER A 34 -14.45 12.54 -19.85
C SER A 34 -13.41 11.42 -19.84
N HIS A 35 -13.11 10.91 -21.03
CA HIS A 35 -12.04 9.94 -21.24
C HIS A 35 -10.66 10.51 -20.85
N GLU A 36 -10.41 11.79 -21.13
CA GLU A 36 -9.14 12.46 -20.82
C GLU A 36 -8.89 12.48 -19.30
N VAL A 37 -9.89 12.84 -18.50
CA VAL A 37 -9.78 12.86 -17.04
C VAL A 37 -9.51 11.46 -16.49
N TRP A 38 -10.22 10.44 -16.99
CA TRP A 38 -9.98 9.05 -16.62
C TRP A 38 -8.54 8.62 -16.96
N HIS A 39 -8.08 8.91 -18.18
CA HIS A 39 -6.74 8.57 -18.65
C HIS A 39 -5.64 9.25 -17.82
N ASN A 40 -5.78 10.55 -17.53
CA ASN A 40 -4.82 11.30 -16.71
C ASN A 40 -4.72 10.72 -15.29
N PHE A 41 -5.85 10.37 -14.67
CA PHE A 41 -5.82 9.71 -13.37
C PHE A 41 -5.26 8.28 -13.44
N ALA A 42 -5.46 7.57 -14.54
CA ALA A 42 -4.89 6.22 -14.73
C ALA A 42 -3.36 6.28 -14.78
N LEU A 43 -2.80 7.18 -15.61
CA LEU A 43 -1.35 7.39 -15.68
C LEU A 43 -0.77 7.81 -14.32
N PHE A 44 -1.40 8.80 -13.67
CA PHE A 44 -0.95 9.28 -12.37
C PHE A 44 -1.00 8.18 -11.30
N HIS A 45 -2.07 7.37 -11.29
CA HIS A 45 -2.21 6.24 -10.38
C HIS A 45 -1.14 5.18 -10.61
N ILE A 46 -0.83 4.84 -11.87
CA ILE A 46 0.23 3.88 -12.21
C ILE A 46 1.60 4.38 -11.71
N ILE A 47 1.97 5.62 -12.02
CA ILE A 47 3.26 6.20 -11.64
C ILE A 47 3.42 6.20 -10.11
N THR A 48 2.40 6.70 -9.40
CA THR A 48 2.45 6.78 -7.93
C THR A 48 2.42 5.38 -7.29
N SER A 49 1.68 4.43 -7.85
CA SER A 49 1.66 3.03 -7.39
C SER A 49 3.00 2.32 -7.59
N LEU A 50 3.69 2.55 -8.70
CA LEU A 50 5.01 1.98 -8.95
C LEU A 50 6.05 2.53 -7.96
N LEU A 51 6.00 3.84 -7.69
CA LEU A 51 6.84 4.46 -6.67
C LEU A 51 6.54 3.90 -5.26
N PHE A 52 5.25 3.78 -4.92
CA PHE A 52 4.83 3.18 -3.65
C PHE A 52 5.30 1.74 -3.52
N LEU A 53 5.16 0.93 -4.58
CA LEU A 53 5.64 -0.45 -4.63
C LEU A 53 7.16 -0.54 -4.41
N ALA A 54 7.94 0.32 -5.06
CA ALA A 54 9.39 0.35 -4.89
C ALA A 54 9.78 0.64 -3.44
N VAL A 55 9.13 1.62 -2.80
CA VAL A 55 9.38 1.96 -1.40
C VAL A 55 8.93 0.82 -0.46
N CYS A 56 7.78 0.19 -0.73
CA CYS A 56 7.29 -1.00 -0.01
C CYS A 56 8.29 -2.16 -0.08
N ILE A 57 8.89 -2.44 -1.24
CA ILE A 57 9.91 -3.47 -1.39
C ILE A 57 11.12 -3.15 -0.50
N MET A 58 11.61 -1.91 -0.50
CA MET A 58 12.71 -1.50 0.37
C MET A 58 12.36 -1.64 1.86
N HIS A 59 11.15 -1.22 2.25
CA HIS A 59 10.65 -1.38 3.62
C HIS A 59 10.60 -2.87 4.03
N ILE A 60 10.02 -3.74 3.20
CA ILE A 60 9.94 -5.18 3.45
C ILE A 60 11.33 -5.80 3.58
N ARG A 61 12.29 -5.42 2.71
CA ARG A 61 13.69 -5.89 2.79
C ARG A 61 14.35 -5.48 4.11
N SER A 62 14.09 -4.26 4.59
CA SER A 62 14.60 -3.81 5.89
C SER A 62 14.05 -4.64 7.07
N HIS A 63 12.88 -5.26 6.87
CA HIS A 63 12.20 -6.13 7.82
C HIS A 63 12.31 -7.63 7.48
N ALA A 64 13.25 -8.04 6.63
CA ALA A 64 13.39 -9.43 6.18
C ALA A 64 13.48 -10.46 7.33
N ALA A 65 14.11 -10.10 8.46
CA ALA A 65 14.18 -10.96 9.64
C ALA A 65 12.80 -11.28 10.25
N TRP A 66 11.83 -10.36 10.14
CA TRP A 66 10.47 -10.59 10.61
C TRP A 66 9.78 -11.68 9.79
N TYR A 67 9.90 -11.60 8.46
CA TYR A 67 9.34 -12.58 7.51
C TYR A 67 10.07 -13.92 7.60
N LYS A 68 11.41 -13.93 7.65
CA LYS A 68 12.18 -15.17 7.86
C LYS A 68 11.73 -15.89 9.13
N GLY A 69 11.56 -15.15 10.23
CA GLY A 69 11.05 -15.72 11.48
C GLY A 69 9.60 -16.23 11.39
N LEU A 70 8.77 -15.68 10.50
CA LEU A 70 7.41 -16.18 10.26
C LEU A 70 7.46 -17.55 9.57
N PHE A 71 8.29 -17.71 8.54
CA PHE A 71 8.45 -18.99 7.84
C PHE A 71 9.12 -20.06 8.70
N GLN A 72 10.08 -19.69 9.54
CA GLN A 72 10.82 -20.66 10.36
C GLN A 72 10.08 -21.11 11.63
N LYS A 73 9.30 -20.23 12.25
CA LYS A 73 8.72 -20.45 13.58
C LYS A 73 7.19 -20.30 13.62
N GLY A 74 6.55 -20.06 12.48
CA GLY A 74 5.13 -19.79 12.38
C GLY A 74 4.72 -18.43 12.94
N LEU A 75 3.40 -18.24 13.10
CA LEU A 75 2.80 -16.95 13.46
C LEU A 75 3.09 -16.55 14.91
N GLY A 76 3.03 -17.48 15.87
CA GLY A 76 3.33 -17.24 17.29
C GLY A 76 2.73 -15.94 17.83
N LYS A 77 3.58 -15.07 18.39
CA LYS A 77 3.23 -13.71 18.90
C LYS A 77 3.39 -12.59 17.87
N LYS A 78 3.55 -12.89 16.57
CA LYS A 78 3.73 -11.87 15.52
C LYS A 78 2.43 -11.13 15.24
N SER A 79 2.57 -9.92 14.70
CA SER A 79 1.45 -9.05 14.35
C SER A 79 0.59 -9.66 13.24
N ARG A 80 -0.65 -10.06 13.59
CA ARG A 80 -1.65 -10.49 12.61
C ARG A 80 -2.01 -9.38 11.62
N ILE A 81 -2.04 -8.13 12.08
CA ILE A 81 -2.29 -6.98 11.20
C ILE A 81 -1.22 -6.90 10.11
N THR A 82 0.06 -7.05 10.46
CA THR A 82 1.14 -7.03 9.46
C THR A 82 0.95 -8.13 8.43
N LEU A 83 0.57 -9.34 8.85
CA LEU A 83 0.29 -10.44 7.92
C LEU A 83 -0.86 -10.09 6.97
N TRP A 84 -1.99 -9.63 7.50
CA TRP A 84 -3.15 -9.26 6.67
C TRP A 84 -2.83 -8.10 5.73
N THR A 85 -2.08 -7.09 6.20
CA THR A 85 -1.58 -6.00 5.35
C THR A 85 -0.70 -6.55 4.22
N THR A 86 0.22 -7.48 4.50
CA THR A 86 1.04 -8.12 3.47
C THR A 86 0.20 -8.86 2.43
N VAL A 87 -0.79 -9.67 2.86
CA VAL A 87 -1.66 -10.42 1.94
C VAL A 87 -2.50 -9.46 1.09
N ALA A 88 -3.16 -8.47 1.71
CA ALA A 88 -3.98 -7.50 1.00
C ALA A 88 -3.15 -6.67 0.01
N PHE A 89 -1.92 -6.30 0.39
CA PHE A 89 -1.01 -5.59 -0.50
C PHE A 89 -0.61 -6.44 -1.71
N ILE A 90 -0.26 -7.72 -1.52
CA ILE A 90 0.04 -8.64 -2.63
C ILE A 90 -1.14 -8.73 -3.58
N LEU A 91 -2.36 -8.93 -3.06
CA LEU A 91 -3.56 -9.00 -3.90
C LEU A 91 -3.82 -7.69 -4.66
N ALA A 92 -3.65 -6.53 -4.01
CA ALA A 92 -3.79 -5.23 -4.66
C ALA A 92 -2.77 -5.06 -5.79
N THR A 93 -1.50 -5.40 -5.54
CA THR A 93 -0.44 -5.31 -6.55
C THR A 93 -0.68 -6.27 -7.71
N SER A 94 -1.02 -7.53 -7.44
CA SER A 94 -1.29 -8.52 -8.49
C SER A 94 -2.45 -8.10 -9.40
N THR A 95 -3.57 -7.64 -8.81
CA THR A 95 -4.71 -7.16 -9.60
C THR A 95 -4.38 -5.87 -10.37
N GLY A 96 -3.55 -4.98 -9.81
CA GLY A 96 -3.07 -3.78 -10.50
C GLY A 96 -2.18 -4.12 -11.70
N ILE A 97 -1.30 -5.12 -11.59
CA ILE A 97 -0.47 -5.61 -12.69
C ILE A 97 -1.34 -6.19 -13.81
N VAL A 98 -2.36 -6.99 -13.47
CA VAL A 98 -3.30 -7.55 -14.46
C VAL A 98 -4.03 -6.43 -15.22
N LEU A 99 -4.41 -5.36 -14.52
CA LEU A 99 -5.11 -4.21 -15.12
C LEU A 99 -4.29 -3.45 -16.16
N LEU A 100 -2.96 -3.58 -16.19
CA LEU A 100 -2.14 -2.96 -17.25
C LEU A 100 -2.43 -3.54 -18.64
N GLY A 101 -2.95 -4.76 -18.71
CA GLY A 101 -3.37 -5.42 -19.96
C GLY A 101 -4.87 -5.36 -20.22
N VAL A 102 -5.63 -4.57 -19.47
CA VAL A 102 -7.09 -4.46 -19.60
C VAL A 102 -7.45 -3.10 -20.16
N GLU A 103 -8.25 -3.09 -21.22
CA GLU A 103 -8.69 -1.86 -21.87
C GLU A 103 -9.96 -1.30 -21.21
N GLY A 104 -10.02 0.03 -21.12
CA GLY A 104 -11.21 0.77 -20.70
C GLY A 104 -11.46 0.82 -19.19
N ALA A 105 -12.47 1.60 -18.83
CA ALA A 105 -12.92 1.77 -17.44
C ALA A 105 -13.91 0.66 -17.03
N ASN A 106 -14.11 0.51 -15.72
CA ASN A 106 -15.18 -0.32 -15.13
C ASN A 106 -15.14 -1.82 -15.47
N SER A 107 -13.97 -2.37 -15.78
CA SER A 107 -13.81 -3.82 -15.91
C SER A 107 -14.11 -4.55 -14.58
N GLY A 108 -14.57 -5.80 -14.65
CA GLY A 108 -14.85 -6.60 -13.46
C GLY A 108 -13.63 -6.75 -12.54
N ILE A 109 -12.44 -6.94 -13.14
CA ILE A 109 -11.17 -6.97 -12.39
C ILE A 109 -10.79 -5.60 -11.82
N GLY A 110 -11.13 -4.50 -12.50
CA GLY A 110 -11.00 -3.13 -12.00
C GLY A 110 -11.80 -2.89 -10.72
N MET A 111 -13.03 -3.40 -10.67
CA MET A 111 -13.87 -3.33 -9.47
C MET A 111 -13.28 -4.15 -8.31
N TRP A 112 -12.76 -5.35 -8.60
CA TRP A 112 -12.07 -6.16 -7.59
C TRP A 112 -10.82 -5.44 -7.06
N HIS A 113 -9.99 -4.89 -7.94
CA HIS A 113 -8.82 -4.10 -7.57
C HIS A 113 -9.21 -2.94 -6.64
N TYR A 114 -10.27 -2.20 -6.99
CA TYR A 114 -10.77 -1.09 -6.17
C TYR A 114 -11.16 -1.54 -4.75
N ARG A 115 -11.95 -2.61 -4.62
CA ARG A 115 -12.39 -3.15 -3.31
C ARG A 115 -11.22 -3.66 -2.47
N ILE A 116 -10.28 -4.36 -3.11
CA ILE A 116 -9.05 -4.82 -2.46
C ILE A 116 -8.20 -3.62 -2.04
N GLY A 117 -8.11 -2.58 -2.88
CA GLY A 117 -7.40 -1.33 -2.61
C GLY A 117 -7.95 -0.58 -1.40
N LEU A 118 -9.28 -0.48 -1.25
CA LEU A 118 -9.92 0.09 -0.06
C LEU A 118 -9.59 -0.70 1.20
N THR A 119 -9.69 -2.03 1.13
CA THR A 119 -9.41 -2.92 2.26
C THR A 119 -7.93 -2.86 2.66
N SER A 120 -7.04 -2.91 1.67
CA SER A 120 -5.59 -2.77 1.85
C SER A 120 -5.24 -1.43 2.51
N SER A 121 -5.86 -0.35 2.06
CA SER A 121 -5.68 1.00 2.62
C SER A 121 -6.11 1.07 4.09
N ALA A 122 -7.25 0.48 4.45
CA ALA A 122 -7.69 0.41 5.85
C ALA A 122 -6.70 -0.37 6.72
N LEU A 123 -6.23 -1.54 6.25
CA LEU A 123 -5.22 -2.34 6.95
C LEU A 123 -3.89 -1.59 7.08
N MET A 124 -3.47 -0.85 6.06
CA MET A 124 -2.27 -0.03 6.07
C MET A 124 -2.35 1.07 7.14
N LEU A 125 -3.48 1.77 7.22
CA LEU A 125 -3.72 2.79 8.25
C LEU A 125 -3.64 2.19 9.65
N ILE A 126 -4.31 1.05 9.90
CA ILE A 126 -4.24 0.35 11.19
C ILE A 126 -2.79 -0.06 11.50
N HIS A 127 -2.05 -0.57 10.50
CA HIS A 127 -0.65 -0.94 10.65
C HIS A 127 0.22 0.27 11.06
N ILE A 128 0.08 1.39 10.35
CA ILE A 128 0.78 2.65 10.62
C ILE A 128 0.45 3.15 12.03
N SER A 129 -0.83 3.24 12.41
CA SER A 129 -1.23 3.70 13.74
C SER A 129 -0.64 2.85 14.86
N LYS A 130 -0.66 1.52 14.71
CA LYS A 130 -0.05 0.60 15.69
C LYS A 130 1.47 0.73 15.78
N ARG A 131 2.13 1.30 14.77
CA ARG A 131 3.59 1.43 14.75
C ARG A 131 4.10 2.82 15.09
N PHE A 132 3.37 3.85 14.69
CA PHE A 132 3.72 5.25 14.90
C PHE A 132 3.45 5.72 16.35
N ILE A 133 2.33 5.30 16.97
CA ILE A 133 1.98 5.68 18.35
C ILE A 133 3.04 5.21 19.38
N PRO A 134 3.56 3.97 19.32
CA PRO A 134 4.66 3.54 20.19
C PRO A 134 5.98 4.28 19.93
N LEU A 135 6.26 4.69 18.69
CA LEU A 135 7.48 5.42 18.34
C LEU A 135 7.48 6.83 18.94
N CYS A 136 6.39 7.58 18.77
CA CYS A 136 6.22 8.91 19.36
C CYS A 136 6.25 8.88 20.89
N SER A 137 5.57 7.90 21.50
CA SER A 137 5.58 7.73 22.96
C SER A 137 6.96 7.35 23.51
N SER A 138 7.76 6.56 22.78
CA SER A 138 9.13 6.23 23.16
C SER A 138 10.10 7.41 23.01
N LEU A 139 9.88 8.31 22.04
CA LEU A 139 10.67 9.53 21.89
C LEU A 139 10.36 10.55 22.99
N ARG A 140 9.08 10.63 23.41
CA ARG A 140 8.64 11.50 24.51
C ARG A 140 9.16 11.09 25.89
N LYS A 141 9.46 9.80 26.12
CA LYS A 141 10.05 9.30 27.39
C LYS A 141 11.56 9.51 27.50
N LYS A 142 12.20 10.05 26.47
CA LYS A 142 13.67 10.29 26.43
C LYS A 142 14.08 11.71 26.81
N HIS A 143 13.10 12.54 27.16
CA HIS A 143 13.26 13.83 27.84
C HIS A 143 12.64 13.73 29.23
#